data_AF-A0AAP0EW54-F1
#
_entry.id   AF-A0AAP0EW54-F1
#
_cell.length_a   1.000
_cell.length_b   1.000
_cell.length_c   1.000
_cell.angle_alpha   90.00
_cell.angle_beta   90.00
_cell.angle_gamma   90.00
#
_symmetry.space_group_name_H-M   'P 1'
#
loop_
_entity.id
_entity.type
_entity.pdbx_description
1 polymer ?
#
loop_
_entity_poly.entity_id
_entity_poly.type
_entity_poly.pdbx_seq_one_letter_code
_entity_poly.pdbx_strand_id
1 'polypeptide(L)'
;MADKASRGVVVYGDGLVRFIDPSHTHIHEIASRGSCGFLSLRDSPSPITEDEDERIVKELAQLLDAYDFCIMKNAERIQGLEGPDESSIPTLPKRFMGLRAAIVTNNSRVKSFATELGVTPLELDEFFGQQSLNEQSLSRLLLLLGFKEGKILEVSGFDLLFIHVGLSSKEGAQDVEALGTKQIKLVNELTGSILQRAQPGTDILSRLHFSLVVSYGALLDGEDRNSTSLLSQQLVNDNLSLLIPRQSYSTRGANFAPDIRNYSPMLIAQWQEAVTRKDTAISFSFKEFKERGANLAIPAERFLHEVAFKLWKAPKYGA
;
A
#
# COMPACT_ATOMS: atom_id res chain seq x y z
N MET A 1 23.30 10.70 -10.71
CA MET A 1 22.84 9.36 -10.27
C MET A 1 22.95 9.31 -8.76
N ALA A 2 21.99 8.69 -8.07
CA ALA A 2 22.17 8.38 -6.64
C ALA A 2 23.40 7.49 -6.50
N ASP A 3 24.31 7.84 -5.60
CA ASP A 3 25.57 7.13 -5.35
C ASP A 3 25.38 5.83 -4.56
N LYS A 4 24.17 5.58 -4.06
CA LYS A 4 23.81 4.51 -3.12
C LYS A 4 22.30 4.24 -3.20
N ALA A 5 21.90 3.02 -2.84
CA ALA A 5 20.49 2.59 -2.86
C ALA A 5 19.62 3.33 -1.83
N SER A 6 18.36 3.56 -2.18
CA SER A 6 17.34 4.10 -1.28
C SER A 6 16.86 3.06 -0.26
N ARG A 7 16.02 3.48 0.67
CA ARG A 7 15.25 2.65 1.60
C ARG A 7 13.77 2.99 1.48
N GLY A 8 12.89 2.00 1.63
CA GLY A 8 11.47 2.14 1.35
C GLY A 8 10.62 2.13 2.61
N VAL A 9 9.67 3.05 2.71
CA VAL A 9 8.50 2.94 3.60
C VAL A 9 7.25 2.98 2.74
N VAL A 10 6.36 2.02 2.95
CA VAL A 10 5.02 2.03 2.38
C VAL A 10 4.03 2.03 3.53
N VAL A 11 3.18 3.03 3.61
CA VAL A 11 2.03 3.04 4.52
C VAL A 11 0.80 2.67 3.72
N TYR A 12 0.14 1.58 4.11
CA TYR A 12 -1.08 1.08 3.49
C TYR A 12 -2.25 1.21 4.47
N GLY A 13 -3.12 2.17 4.18
CA GLY A 13 -4.39 2.40 4.86
C GLY A 13 -5.51 1.59 4.21
N ASP A 14 -5.80 0.40 4.73
CA ASP A 14 -6.85 -0.45 4.17
C ASP A 14 -8.25 -0.02 4.64
N GLY A 15 -9.13 0.28 3.69
CA GLY A 15 -10.50 0.71 3.97
C GLY A 15 -10.64 2.16 4.43
N LEU A 16 -9.55 2.94 4.45
CA LEU A 16 -9.52 4.23 5.12
C LEU A 16 -9.86 5.44 4.26
N VAL A 17 -10.05 5.29 2.93
CA VAL A 17 -10.31 6.45 2.04
C VAL A 17 -11.49 7.30 2.52
N ARG A 18 -12.56 6.67 3.00
CA ARG A 18 -13.78 7.38 3.44
C ARG A 18 -13.58 8.28 4.67
N PHE A 19 -12.53 8.04 5.45
CA PHE A 19 -12.23 8.80 6.66
C PHE A 19 -11.25 9.96 6.40
N ILE A 20 -10.79 10.15 5.16
CA ILE A 20 -9.91 11.26 4.81
C ILE A 20 -10.74 12.54 4.73
N ASP A 21 -10.57 13.40 5.73
CA ASP A 21 -11.09 14.76 5.73
C ASP A 21 -9.98 15.84 5.68
N PRO A 22 -10.33 17.12 5.36
CA PRO A 22 -9.37 18.23 5.23
C PRO A 22 -8.46 18.50 6.44
N SER A 23 -8.81 18.04 7.63
CA SER A 23 -7.99 18.17 8.85
C SER A 23 -6.77 17.26 8.85
N HIS A 24 -6.72 16.25 7.98
CA HIS A 24 -5.56 15.37 7.78
C HIS A 24 -4.48 16.06 6.93
N THR A 25 -3.93 17.13 7.48
CA THR A 25 -3.00 18.03 6.78
C THR A 25 -1.76 17.32 6.24
N HIS A 26 -1.23 16.31 6.93
CA HIS A 26 -0.01 15.61 6.51
C HIS A 26 -0.26 14.61 5.36
N ILE A 27 -1.45 14.00 5.32
CA ILE A 27 -1.87 13.17 4.18
C ILE A 27 -2.02 14.04 2.92
N HIS A 28 -2.58 15.24 3.05
CA HIS A 28 -2.63 16.18 1.93
C HIS A 28 -1.25 16.77 1.60
N GLU A 29 -0.39 16.95 2.60
CA GLU A 29 0.97 17.43 2.41
C GLU A 29 1.82 16.47 1.57
N ILE A 30 1.76 15.15 1.81
CA ILE A 30 2.46 14.19 0.94
C ILE A 30 1.92 14.23 -0.49
N ALA A 31 0.60 14.36 -0.68
CA ALA A 31 0.03 14.53 -2.02
C ALA A 31 0.60 15.78 -2.71
N SER A 32 0.73 16.89 -1.98
CA SER A 32 1.30 18.14 -2.50
C SER A 32 2.80 18.08 -2.82
N ARG A 33 3.53 17.08 -2.33
CA ARG A 33 4.98 16.92 -2.54
C ARG A 33 5.30 15.80 -3.54
N GLY A 34 4.40 14.83 -3.67
CA GLY A 34 4.63 13.59 -4.37
C GLY A 34 4.12 13.56 -5.80
N SER A 35 4.12 12.35 -6.34
CA SER A 35 3.40 11.99 -7.54
C SER A 35 2.22 11.11 -7.15
N CYS A 36 1.03 11.56 -7.53
CA CYS A 36 -0.25 11.03 -7.13
C CYS A 36 -0.91 10.29 -8.30
N GLY A 37 -1.68 9.26 -7.98
CA GLY A 37 -2.40 8.47 -8.98
C GLY A 37 -3.24 7.36 -8.37
N PHE A 38 -3.52 6.35 -9.19
CA PHE A 38 -4.40 5.25 -8.87
C PHE A 38 -3.69 3.91 -9.06
N LEU A 39 -3.94 2.97 -8.14
CA LEU A 39 -3.63 1.56 -8.36
C LEU A 39 -4.91 0.82 -8.74
N SER A 40 -4.95 0.28 -9.94
CA SER A 40 -6.06 -0.54 -10.43
C SER A 40 -5.89 -1.97 -9.93
N LEU A 41 -6.93 -2.49 -9.28
CA LEU A 41 -6.98 -3.85 -8.76
C LEU A 41 -7.60 -4.78 -9.80
N ARG A 42 -7.25 -6.07 -9.76
CA ARG A 42 -7.95 -7.12 -10.50
C ARG A 42 -9.19 -7.58 -9.75
N ASP A 43 -10.22 -7.96 -10.52
CA ASP A 43 -11.43 -8.59 -10.02
C ASP A 43 -11.11 -9.97 -9.48
N SER A 44 -11.74 -10.30 -8.35
CA SER A 44 -11.71 -11.65 -7.83
C SER A 44 -12.71 -12.51 -8.59
N PRO A 45 -12.37 -13.76 -8.97
CA PRO A 45 -13.28 -14.66 -9.68
C PRO A 45 -14.48 -15.12 -8.84
N SER A 46 -14.60 -14.73 -7.56
CA SER A 46 -15.75 -15.10 -6.71
C SER A 46 -16.24 -13.93 -5.85
N PRO A 47 -17.02 -12.98 -6.42
CA PRO A 47 -17.40 -11.74 -5.76
C PRO A 47 -18.52 -11.86 -4.71
N ILE A 48 -19.00 -13.07 -4.37
CA ILE A 48 -20.34 -13.20 -3.75
C ILE A 48 -20.32 -13.36 -2.21
N THR A 49 -19.20 -13.69 -1.57
CA THR A 49 -19.12 -13.83 -0.09
C THR A 49 -17.68 -13.80 0.40
N GLU A 50 -16.93 -12.74 0.08
CA GLU A 50 -15.54 -12.64 0.57
C GLU A 50 -15.52 -12.10 2.00
N ASP A 51 -14.88 -12.85 2.90
CA ASP A 51 -14.53 -12.35 4.23
C ASP A 51 -13.60 -11.15 4.10
N GLU A 52 -13.74 -10.16 4.98
CA GLU A 52 -12.95 -8.93 4.98
C GLU A 52 -11.44 -9.24 5.01
N ASP A 53 -11.06 -10.20 5.85
CA ASP A 53 -9.67 -10.64 5.96
C ASP A 53 -9.15 -11.27 4.66
N GLU A 54 -10.01 -11.96 3.90
CA GLU A 54 -9.64 -12.50 2.59
C GLU A 54 -9.45 -11.40 1.55
N ARG A 55 -10.33 -10.37 1.54
CA ARG A 55 -10.16 -9.18 0.70
C ARG A 55 -8.81 -8.53 0.99
N ILE A 56 -8.48 -8.31 2.27
CA ILE A 56 -7.23 -7.66 2.69
C ILE A 56 -6.02 -8.42 2.16
N VAL A 57 -6.01 -9.74 2.34
CA VAL A 57 -4.92 -10.59 1.86
C VAL A 57 -4.79 -10.51 0.34
N LYS A 58 -5.90 -10.52 -0.41
CA LYS A 58 -5.90 -10.42 -1.87
C LYS A 58 -5.40 -9.06 -2.37
N GLU A 59 -5.87 -7.97 -1.78
CA GLU A 59 -5.43 -6.61 -2.14
C GLU A 59 -3.95 -6.41 -1.82
N LEU A 60 -3.49 -6.85 -0.64
CA LEU A 60 -2.08 -6.85 -0.29
C LEU A 60 -1.25 -7.75 -1.21
N ALA A 61 -1.78 -8.91 -1.61
CA ALA A 61 -1.11 -9.80 -2.56
C ALA A 61 -0.88 -9.11 -3.90
N GLN A 62 -1.81 -8.27 -4.37
CA GLN A 62 -1.57 -7.45 -5.57
C GLN A 62 -0.45 -6.44 -5.33
N LEU A 63 -0.46 -5.69 -4.22
CA LEU A 63 0.62 -4.76 -3.90
C LEU A 63 2.00 -5.43 -3.81
N LEU A 64 2.06 -6.70 -3.41
CA LEU A 64 3.30 -7.49 -3.25
C LEU A 64 3.62 -8.41 -4.46
N ASP A 65 2.95 -8.21 -5.60
CA ASP A 65 3.13 -9.00 -6.82
C ASP A 65 2.98 -10.52 -6.58
N ALA A 66 2.07 -10.89 -5.69
CA ALA A 66 1.82 -12.26 -5.22
C ALA A 66 0.39 -12.75 -5.48
N TYR A 67 -0.42 -11.97 -6.21
CA TYR A 67 -1.85 -12.23 -6.38
C TYR A 67 -2.15 -13.55 -7.07
N ASP A 68 -1.50 -13.86 -8.21
CA ASP A 68 -1.74 -15.13 -8.90
C ASP A 68 -1.42 -16.34 -8.02
N PHE A 69 -0.35 -16.27 -7.23
CA PHE A 69 0.00 -17.33 -6.28
C PHE A 69 -1.05 -17.49 -5.18
N CYS A 70 -1.59 -16.36 -4.69
CA CYS A 70 -2.67 -16.37 -3.72
C CYS A 70 -3.94 -17.05 -4.28
N ILE A 71 -4.30 -16.77 -5.54
CA ILE A 71 -5.47 -17.36 -6.20
C ILE A 71 -5.25 -18.86 -6.47
N MET A 72 -4.08 -19.25 -6.99
CA MET A 72 -3.76 -20.65 -7.26
C MET A 72 -3.83 -21.49 -5.99
N LYS A 73 -3.22 -21.04 -4.89
CA LYS A 73 -3.25 -21.74 -3.60
C LYS A 73 -4.66 -21.90 -3.05
N ASN A 74 -5.52 -20.89 -3.22
CA ASN A 74 -6.91 -20.97 -2.80
C ASN A 74 -7.71 -21.98 -3.66
N ALA A 75 -7.46 -22.02 -4.97
CA ALA A 75 -8.11 -22.98 -5.86
C ALA A 75 -7.71 -24.44 -5.54
N GLU A 76 -6.43 -24.69 -5.25
CA GLU A 76 -5.91 -26.01 -4.83
C GLU A 76 -6.53 -26.47 -3.51
N ARG A 77 -6.66 -25.57 -2.52
CA ARG A 77 -7.35 -25.85 -1.24
C ARG A 77 -8.80 -26.26 -1.43
N ILE A 78 -9.53 -25.60 -2.33
CA ILE A 78 -10.94 -25.89 -2.60
C ILE A 78 -11.11 -27.26 -3.28
N GLN A 79 -10.15 -27.66 -4.13
CA GLN A 79 -10.22 -28.91 -4.89
C GLN A 79 -9.71 -30.14 -4.12
N GLY A 80 -9.21 -29.98 -2.89
CA GLY A 80 -8.78 -31.11 -2.04
C GLY A 80 -7.63 -31.93 -2.62
N LEU A 81 -6.88 -31.36 -3.57
CA LEU A 81 -5.69 -32.00 -4.15
C LEU A 81 -4.55 -31.92 -3.13
N GLU A 82 -3.97 -33.06 -2.76
CA GLU A 82 -2.66 -33.09 -2.09
C GLU A 82 -1.67 -32.39 -3.03
N GLY A 83 -1.24 -31.19 -2.64
CA GLY A 83 -0.43 -30.33 -3.48
C GLY A 83 0.88 -31.02 -3.89
N PRO A 84 1.45 -30.67 -5.06
CA PRO A 84 2.76 -31.19 -5.42
C PRO A 84 3.79 -30.79 -4.35
N ASP A 85 4.73 -31.70 -4.07
CA ASP A 85 5.92 -31.46 -3.25
C ASP A 85 6.55 -30.10 -3.63
N GLU A 86 6.63 -29.18 -2.66
CA GLU A 86 7.31 -27.87 -2.74
C GLU A 86 6.86 -26.85 -3.83
N SER A 87 5.58 -26.49 -3.95
CA SER A 87 5.17 -25.26 -4.67
C SER A 87 5.18 -24.00 -3.77
N SER A 88 6.26 -23.76 -3.02
CA SER A 88 6.35 -22.55 -2.17
C SER A 88 6.28 -21.29 -3.03
N ILE A 89 5.33 -20.39 -2.74
CA ILE A 89 5.27 -19.05 -3.35
C ILE A 89 6.68 -18.45 -3.32
N PRO A 90 7.26 -18.03 -4.46
CA PRO A 90 8.62 -17.52 -4.46
C PRO A 90 8.69 -16.27 -3.57
N THR A 91 9.56 -16.34 -2.55
CA THR A 91 9.70 -15.27 -1.55
C THR A 91 10.17 -13.97 -2.19
N LEU A 92 9.89 -12.82 -1.55
CA LEU A 92 10.36 -11.52 -2.03
C LEU A 92 11.88 -11.47 -2.26
N PRO A 93 12.74 -12.02 -1.38
CA PRO A 93 14.17 -12.10 -1.65
C PRO A 93 14.51 -12.85 -2.96
N LYS A 94 13.79 -13.93 -3.28
CA LYS A 94 14.00 -14.69 -4.52
C LYS A 94 13.54 -13.89 -5.74
N ARG A 95 12.45 -13.12 -5.63
CA ARG A 95 11.88 -12.32 -6.74
C ARG A 95 12.61 -10.99 -7.00
N PHE A 96 13.15 -10.37 -5.95
CA PHE A 96 13.65 -8.98 -6.00
C PHE A 96 15.08 -8.86 -5.48
N MET A 97 16.03 -9.56 -6.10
CA MET A 97 17.49 -9.41 -5.85
C MET A 97 17.88 -9.35 -4.36
N GLY A 98 17.30 -10.23 -3.54
CA GLY A 98 17.53 -10.25 -2.09
C GLY A 98 16.89 -9.08 -1.35
N LEU A 99 15.71 -8.61 -1.77
CA LEU A 99 14.91 -7.61 -1.06
C LEU A 99 14.56 -8.11 0.34
N ARG A 100 15.04 -7.42 1.38
CA ARG A 100 14.69 -7.69 2.77
C ARG A 100 13.54 -6.78 3.18
N ALA A 101 12.38 -7.36 3.47
CA ALA A 101 11.20 -6.60 3.84
C ALA A 101 10.63 -7.04 5.19
N ALA A 102 10.05 -6.09 5.90
CA ALA A 102 9.21 -6.33 7.07
C ALA A 102 7.84 -5.68 6.88
N ILE A 103 6.81 -6.29 7.49
CA ILE A 103 5.46 -5.74 7.56
C ILE A 103 5.09 -5.46 9.01
N VAL A 104 4.63 -4.25 9.30
CA VAL A 104 4.16 -3.83 10.62
C VAL A 104 2.63 -3.85 10.59
N THR A 105 2.00 -4.72 11.37
CA THR A 105 0.54 -4.88 11.38
C THR A 105 0.03 -5.63 12.61
N ASN A 106 -1.24 -5.44 12.97
CA ASN A 106 -1.92 -6.26 13.98
C ASN A 106 -2.78 -7.38 13.37
N ASN A 107 -3.05 -7.35 12.06
CA ASN A 107 -3.90 -8.35 11.41
C ASN A 107 -3.15 -9.69 11.28
N SER A 108 -3.69 -10.76 11.88
CA SER A 108 -3.04 -12.08 11.92
C SER A 108 -2.98 -12.78 10.56
N ARG A 109 -3.96 -12.54 9.68
CA ARG A 109 -3.99 -13.06 8.31
C ARG A 109 -2.93 -12.41 7.44
N VAL A 110 -2.77 -11.10 7.59
CA VAL A 110 -1.68 -10.34 6.96
C VAL A 110 -0.32 -10.85 7.43
N LYS A 111 -0.12 -11.06 8.74
CA LYS A 111 1.15 -11.63 9.27
C LYS A 111 1.46 -13.00 8.69
N SER A 112 0.45 -13.87 8.66
CA SER A 112 0.59 -15.23 8.14
C SER A 112 0.98 -15.20 6.66
N PHE A 113 0.25 -14.44 5.85
CA PHE A 113 0.54 -14.28 4.43
C PHE A 113 1.91 -13.66 4.16
N ALA A 114 2.29 -12.62 4.90
CA ALA A 114 3.59 -11.98 4.78
C ALA A 114 4.75 -12.94 5.09
N THR A 115 4.60 -13.79 6.12
CA THR A 115 5.59 -14.81 6.47
C THR A 115 5.80 -15.80 5.33
N GLU A 116 4.71 -16.22 4.66
CA GLU A 116 4.79 -17.10 3.48
C GLU A 116 5.58 -16.46 2.32
N LEU A 117 5.53 -15.13 2.18
CA LEU A 117 6.30 -14.39 1.17
C LEU A 117 7.75 -14.09 1.59
N GLY A 118 8.19 -14.55 2.77
CA GLY A 118 9.51 -14.22 3.32
C GLY A 118 9.63 -12.77 3.80
N VAL A 119 8.50 -12.14 4.14
CA VAL A 119 8.44 -10.82 4.77
C VAL A 119 8.33 -11.01 6.28
N THR A 120 9.16 -10.31 7.04
CA THR A 120 9.16 -10.43 8.51
C THR A 120 7.98 -9.68 9.12
N PRO A 121 7.02 -10.34 9.80
CA PRO A 121 5.95 -9.65 10.50
C PRO A 121 6.45 -8.98 11.78
N LEU A 122 5.95 -7.79 12.07
CA LEU A 122 6.19 -7.00 13.27
C LEU A 122 4.84 -6.50 13.81
N GLU A 123 4.72 -6.42 15.13
CA GLU A 123 3.50 -5.96 15.80
C GLU A 123 3.33 -4.44 15.66
N LEU A 124 2.16 -3.97 15.22
CA LEU A 124 1.89 -2.53 15.09
C LEU A 124 1.86 -1.84 16.47
N ASP A 125 1.28 -2.53 17.45
CA ASP A 125 1.15 -2.02 18.82
C ASP A 125 2.50 -1.83 19.53
N GLU A 126 3.52 -2.60 19.15
CA GLU A 126 4.89 -2.42 19.66
C GLU A 126 5.53 -1.09 19.21
N PHE A 127 5.06 -0.54 18.10
CA PHE A 127 5.54 0.75 17.62
C PHE A 127 4.61 1.87 18.06
N PHE A 128 3.30 1.75 17.91
CA PHE A 128 2.43 2.92 18.01
C PHE A 128 1.56 2.95 19.27
N GLY A 129 1.61 1.90 20.11
CA GLY A 129 0.81 1.80 21.33
C GLY A 129 -0.68 2.03 21.10
N GLN A 130 -1.47 2.15 22.18
CA GLN A 130 -2.90 2.40 22.06
C GLN A 130 -3.28 3.88 21.88
N GLN A 131 -2.35 4.83 22.11
CA GLN A 131 -2.70 6.24 22.35
C GLN A 131 -2.01 7.30 21.47
N SER A 132 -0.84 7.05 20.84
CA SER A 132 -0.23 7.98 19.85
C SER A 132 1.15 7.52 19.37
N LEU A 133 1.55 8.01 18.19
CA LEU A 133 2.95 7.97 17.74
C LEU A 133 3.85 8.76 18.68
N ASN A 134 4.83 8.09 19.28
CA ASN A 134 5.90 8.76 20.01
C ASN A 134 7.19 8.84 19.19
N GLU A 135 8.10 9.71 19.61
CA GLU A 135 9.36 9.98 18.92
C GLU A 135 10.28 8.74 18.81
N GLN A 136 10.24 7.89 19.84
CA GLN A 136 11.05 6.67 19.91
C GLN A 136 10.58 5.63 18.90
N SER A 137 9.26 5.53 18.69
CA SER A 137 8.64 4.63 17.72
C SER A 137 9.13 4.88 16.30
N LEU A 138 9.09 6.14 15.88
CA LEU A 138 9.57 6.55 14.56
C LEU A 138 11.08 6.32 14.42
N SER A 139 11.85 6.64 15.45
CA SER A 139 13.29 6.41 15.47
C SER A 139 13.63 4.93 15.34
N ARG A 140 12.85 4.04 15.98
CA ARG A 140 12.99 2.57 15.85
C ARG A 140 12.67 2.11 14.43
N LEU A 141 11.60 2.62 13.80
CA LEU A 141 11.26 2.29 12.40
C LEU A 141 12.35 2.73 11.42
N LEU A 142 12.84 3.96 11.58
CA LEU A 142 13.94 4.48 10.77
C LEU A 142 15.22 3.67 10.98
N LEU A 143 15.51 3.25 12.21
CA LEU A 143 16.66 2.39 12.52
C LEU A 143 16.58 1.03 11.83
N LEU A 144 15.39 0.42 11.73
CA LEU A 144 15.19 -0.84 11.01
C LEU A 144 15.57 -0.72 9.51
N LEU A 145 15.33 0.46 8.91
CA LEU A 145 15.77 0.79 7.56
C LEU A 145 17.24 1.22 7.48
N GLY A 146 17.94 1.29 8.61
CA GLY A 146 19.33 1.73 8.69
C GLY A 146 19.49 3.24 8.68
N PHE A 147 18.51 4.00 9.18
CA PHE A 147 18.69 5.43 9.45
C PHE A 147 18.91 5.65 10.94
N LYS A 148 19.98 6.37 11.30
CA LYS A 148 20.25 6.80 12.67
C LYS A 148 20.67 8.25 12.66
N GLU A 149 20.02 9.09 13.49
CA GLU A 149 20.34 10.52 13.63
C GLU A 149 20.38 11.26 12.27
N GLY A 150 19.50 10.89 11.34
CA GLY A 150 19.42 11.49 10.03
C GLY A 150 20.49 11.03 9.03
N LYS A 151 21.34 10.06 9.37
CA LYS A 151 22.34 9.44 8.48
C LYS A 151 21.98 8.01 8.12
N ILE A 152 22.38 7.59 6.92
CA ILE A 152 22.24 6.20 6.48
C ILE A 152 23.42 5.36 6.99
N LEU A 153 23.11 4.21 7.57
CA LEU A 153 24.06 3.20 8.02
C LEU A 153 24.45 2.29 6.85
N GLU A 154 25.65 1.73 6.90
CA GLU A 154 26.12 0.75 5.90
C GLU A 154 25.29 -0.54 5.93
N VAL A 155 24.87 -0.95 7.13
CA VAL A 155 24.05 -2.14 7.35
C VAL A 155 22.68 -1.69 7.87
N SER A 156 21.62 -2.20 7.24
CA SER A 156 20.24 -2.08 7.70
C SER A 156 19.66 -3.46 7.98
N GLY A 157 18.63 -3.55 8.83
CA GLY A 157 17.87 -4.79 8.99
C GLY A 157 17.02 -5.08 7.75
N PHE A 158 16.38 -4.04 7.21
CA PHE A 158 15.49 -4.12 6.07
C PHE A 158 15.82 -3.08 5.00
N ASP A 159 15.39 -3.38 3.77
CA ASP A 159 15.42 -2.46 2.63
C ASP A 159 14.06 -1.76 2.46
N LEU A 160 12.97 -2.45 2.86
CA LEU A 160 11.58 -2.00 2.76
C LEU A 160 10.81 -2.29 4.06
N LEU A 161 10.10 -1.30 4.59
CA LEU A 161 9.08 -1.46 5.61
C LEU A 161 7.70 -1.20 5.03
N PHE A 162 6.79 -2.13 5.21
CA PHE A 162 5.39 -2.01 4.86
C PHE A 162 4.58 -1.85 6.15
N ILE A 163 3.76 -0.81 6.29
CA ILE A 163 2.99 -0.53 7.51
C ILE A 163 1.53 -0.64 7.11
N HIS A 164 0.86 -1.68 7.58
CA HIS A 164 -0.54 -1.94 7.28
C HIS A 164 -1.41 -1.52 8.48
N VAL A 165 -2.30 -0.55 8.21
CA VAL A 165 -3.31 -0.04 9.14
C VAL A 165 -4.67 -0.20 8.45
N GLY A 166 -5.59 -0.93 9.05
CA GLY A 166 -6.89 -1.19 8.45
C GLY A 166 -7.92 -1.67 9.46
N LEU A 167 -9.19 -1.58 9.06
CA LEU A 167 -10.34 -1.98 9.87
C LEU A 167 -10.38 -3.50 10.03
N SER A 168 -10.70 -3.99 11.23
CA SER A 168 -10.93 -5.43 11.45
C SER A 168 -12.43 -5.72 11.55
N SER A 169 -12.87 -6.83 10.96
CA SER A 169 -14.29 -7.14 10.70
C SER A 169 -15.15 -7.50 11.91
N LYS A 170 -14.60 -7.44 13.13
CA LYS A 170 -15.27 -7.94 14.34
C LYS A 170 -16.03 -6.85 15.12
N GLU A 171 -16.17 -5.67 14.56
CA GLU A 171 -16.62 -4.47 15.26
C GLU A 171 -17.99 -4.01 14.73
N GLY A 172 -18.86 -3.50 15.61
CA GLY A 172 -20.18 -2.97 15.21
C GLY A 172 -20.06 -1.67 14.40
N ALA A 173 -21.13 -1.22 13.74
CA ALA A 173 -21.08 -0.05 12.85
C ALA A 173 -20.56 1.24 13.53
N GLN A 174 -20.96 1.51 14.78
CA GLN A 174 -20.44 2.65 15.56
C GLN A 174 -18.96 2.47 15.94
N ASP A 175 -18.54 1.23 16.17
CA ASP A 175 -17.15 0.90 16.49
C ASP A 175 -16.26 1.06 15.23
N VAL A 176 -16.78 0.69 14.05
CA VAL A 176 -16.08 0.85 12.76
C VAL A 176 -15.81 2.32 12.43
N GLU A 177 -16.77 3.22 12.65
CA GLU A 177 -16.60 4.65 12.39
C GLU A 177 -15.53 5.28 13.32
N ALA A 178 -15.62 4.94 14.62
CA ALA A 178 -14.67 5.41 15.63
C ALA A 178 -13.27 4.83 15.38
N LEU A 179 -13.17 3.54 15.05
CA LEU A 179 -11.91 2.88 14.71
C LEU A 179 -11.31 3.49 13.44
N GLY A 180 -12.11 3.69 12.39
CA GLY A 180 -11.67 4.28 11.13
C GLY A 180 -11.08 5.67 11.32
N THR A 181 -11.76 6.51 12.09
CA THR A 181 -11.29 7.85 12.46
C THR A 181 -9.97 7.79 13.25
N LYS A 182 -9.86 6.86 14.20
CA LYS A 182 -8.62 6.66 14.97
C LYS A 182 -7.46 6.20 14.06
N GLN A 183 -7.73 5.28 13.14
CA GLN A 183 -6.72 4.70 12.26
C GLN A 183 -6.23 5.69 11.20
N ILE A 184 -7.11 6.47 10.58
CA ILE A 184 -6.68 7.49 9.61
C ILE A 184 -5.88 8.61 10.29
N LYS A 185 -6.23 8.94 11.55
CA LYS A 185 -5.44 9.86 12.36
C LYS A 185 -4.02 9.34 12.59
N LEU A 186 -3.87 8.05 12.92
CA LEU A 186 -2.56 7.40 13.04
C LEU A 186 -1.77 7.47 11.72
N VAL A 187 -2.42 7.18 10.58
CA VAL A 187 -1.79 7.30 9.25
C VAL A 187 -1.33 8.74 8.98
N ASN A 188 -2.15 9.73 9.33
CA ASN A 188 -1.81 11.14 9.18
C ASN A 188 -0.63 11.56 10.06
N GLU A 189 -0.66 11.21 11.34
CA GLU A 189 0.44 11.49 12.28
C GLU A 189 1.75 10.80 11.83
N LEU A 190 1.67 9.55 11.33
CA LEU A 190 2.84 8.80 10.84
C LEU A 190 3.41 9.47 9.59
N THR A 191 2.54 9.87 8.67
CA THR A 191 2.92 10.59 7.46
C THR A 191 3.64 11.90 7.82
N GLY A 192 3.06 12.70 8.71
CA GLY A 192 3.66 13.95 9.17
C GLY A 192 5.01 13.73 9.85
N SER A 193 5.09 12.71 10.70
CA SER A 193 6.31 12.33 11.39
C SER A 193 7.44 11.94 10.42
N ILE A 194 7.15 11.13 9.40
CA ILE A 194 8.11 10.75 8.36
C ILE A 194 8.58 11.98 7.59
N LEU A 195 7.64 12.82 7.12
CA LEU A 195 7.95 14.05 6.40
C LEU A 195 8.80 15.01 7.25
N GLN A 196 8.50 15.12 8.55
CA GLN A 196 9.24 15.96 9.49
C GLN A 196 10.65 15.44 9.75
N ARG A 197 10.92 14.14 9.65
CA ARG A 197 12.29 13.58 9.81
C ARG A 197 13.14 13.73 8.57
N ALA A 198 12.51 13.77 7.42
CA ALA A 198 13.16 14.05 6.16
C ALA A 198 13.39 15.57 6.01
N GLN A 199 14.39 16.09 6.74
CA GLN A 199 14.78 17.51 6.67
C GLN A 199 15.99 17.72 5.76
N PRO A 200 16.18 18.94 5.22
CA PRO A 200 17.40 19.32 4.52
C PRO A 200 18.66 18.99 5.33
N GLY A 201 19.66 18.40 4.69
CA GLY A 201 20.90 17.97 5.35
C GLY A 201 20.88 16.55 5.93
N THR A 202 19.71 15.89 5.94
CA THR A 202 19.59 14.47 6.30
C THR A 202 19.71 13.56 5.08
N ASP A 203 20.28 12.38 5.30
CA ASP A 203 20.25 11.28 4.33
C ASP A 203 18.83 10.73 4.15
N ILE A 204 17.97 10.87 5.16
CA ILE A 204 16.55 10.44 5.10
C ILE A 204 15.87 11.15 3.93
N LEU A 205 16.01 12.47 3.82
CA LEU A 205 15.35 13.24 2.76
C LEU A 205 15.69 12.73 1.35
N SER A 206 16.98 12.49 1.08
CA SER A 206 17.44 12.09 -0.25
C SER A 206 17.31 10.59 -0.55
N ARG A 207 17.24 9.74 0.49
CA ARG A 207 17.36 8.28 0.35
C ARG A 207 16.15 7.50 0.87
N LEU A 208 15.16 8.17 1.44
CA LEU A 208 13.88 7.52 1.80
C LEU A 208 12.91 7.65 0.63
N HIS A 209 12.50 6.52 0.08
CA HIS A 209 11.33 6.43 -0.77
C HIS A 209 10.10 6.17 0.11
N PHE A 210 9.13 7.08 0.07
CA PHE A 210 7.90 6.97 0.85
C PHE A 210 6.69 6.85 -0.09
N SER A 211 5.88 5.81 0.10
CA SER A 211 4.57 5.68 -0.55
C SER A 211 3.46 5.65 0.49
N LEU A 212 2.41 6.44 0.27
CA LEU A 212 1.14 6.33 0.96
C LEU A 212 0.12 5.73 0.01
N VAL A 213 -0.43 4.57 0.37
CA VAL A 213 -1.48 3.86 -0.38
C VAL A 213 -2.71 3.75 0.51
N VAL A 214 -3.89 4.12 0.01
CA VAL A 214 -5.15 4.02 0.78
C VAL A 214 -6.23 3.39 -0.08
N SER A 215 -6.88 2.33 0.42
CA SER A 215 -7.97 1.63 -0.28
C SER A 215 -9.36 2.00 0.26
N TYR A 216 -10.40 1.71 -0.51
CA TYR A 216 -11.79 1.92 -0.11
C TYR A 216 -12.35 0.80 0.79
N GLY A 217 -11.66 -0.34 0.87
CA GLY A 217 -12.09 -1.53 1.60
C GLY A 217 -13.33 -2.17 0.99
N ALA A 218 -14.10 -2.91 1.80
CA ALA A 218 -15.37 -3.47 1.35
C ALA A 218 -16.47 -2.42 1.27
N LEU A 219 -17.36 -2.69 0.31
CA LEU A 219 -18.65 -2.02 0.21
C LEU A 219 -19.51 -2.57 1.36
N LEU A 220 -19.91 -1.69 2.30
CA LEU A 220 -20.84 -2.10 3.36
C LEU A 220 -22.20 -2.34 2.70
N ASP A 221 -22.60 -3.60 2.60
CA ASP A 221 -23.95 -3.97 2.24
C ASP A 221 -24.87 -3.75 3.44
N GLY A 222 -25.77 -2.77 3.34
CA GLY A 222 -26.84 -2.55 4.31
C GLY A 222 -26.57 -1.43 5.29
N GLU A 223 -26.73 -0.18 4.84
CA GLU A 223 -27.61 0.82 5.45
C GLU A 223 -27.51 2.08 4.60
N ASP A 224 -28.68 2.54 4.16
CA ASP A 224 -28.89 3.72 3.33
C ASP A 224 -27.99 3.85 2.10
N ARG A 225 -28.55 3.33 0.98
CA ARG A 225 -28.28 3.78 -0.40
C ARG A 225 -28.42 5.30 -0.60
N ASN A 226 -28.60 6.10 0.46
CA ASN A 226 -28.66 7.55 0.46
C ASN A 226 -27.56 8.24 1.29
N SER A 227 -26.79 7.54 2.15
CA SER A 227 -25.83 8.19 3.07
C SER A 227 -24.40 7.65 2.96
N THR A 228 -24.22 6.34 2.80
CA THR A 228 -22.94 5.73 2.39
C THR A 228 -22.73 5.77 0.87
N SER A 229 -23.67 6.40 0.18
CA SER A 229 -23.90 6.24 -1.25
C SER A 229 -23.55 7.45 -2.09
N LEU A 230 -23.30 8.64 -1.53
CA LEU A 230 -22.99 9.78 -2.41
C LEU A 230 -21.59 9.66 -3.00
N LEU A 231 -20.57 9.25 -2.23
CA LEU A 231 -19.24 9.03 -2.77
C LEU A 231 -19.19 7.79 -3.67
N SER A 232 -19.72 6.64 -3.25
CA SER A 232 -19.72 5.43 -4.08
C SER A 232 -20.64 5.54 -5.31
N GLN A 233 -21.84 6.13 -5.21
CA GLN A 233 -22.73 6.32 -6.38
C GLN A 233 -22.30 7.50 -7.27
N GLN A 234 -21.71 8.59 -6.75
CA GLN A 234 -21.08 9.60 -7.62
C GLN A 234 -19.82 9.05 -8.31
N LEU A 235 -18.99 8.26 -7.61
CA LEU A 235 -17.80 7.62 -8.21
C LEU A 235 -18.20 6.55 -9.25
N VAL A 236 -19.23 5.74 -8.99
CA VAL A 236 -19.78 4.77 -9.97
C VAL A 236 -20.43 5.48 -11.17
N ASN A 237 -21.03 6.66 -10.98
CA ASN A 237 -21.57 7.45 -12.09
C ASN A 237 -20.50 8.24 -12.87
N ASP A 238 -19.38 8.63 -12.27
CA ASP A 238 -18.30 9.37 -12.92
C ASP A 238 -17.05 8.52 -13.24
N ASN A 239 -17.23 7.56 -14.15
CA ASN A 239 -16.17 7.03 -15.02
C ASN A 239 -14.96 6.37 -14.29
N LEU A 240 -15.20 5.56 -13.25
CA LEU A 240 -14.18 4.63 -12.71
C LEU A 240 -13.68 3.63 -13.77
N SER A 241 -14.53 3.29 -14.75
CA SER A 241 -14.18 2.50 -15.94
C SER A 241 -13.13 3.16 -16.85
N LEU A 242 -12.82 4.44 -16.65
CA LEU A 242 -11.74 5.13 -17.36
C LEU A 242 -10.37 4.97 -16.69
N LEU A 243 -10.33 4.51 -15.43
CA LEU A 243 -9.09 4.22 -14.68
C LEU A 243 -8.52 2.83 -15.02
N ILE A 244 -8.60 2.48 -16.30
CA ILE A 244 -7.91 1.33 -16.86
C ILE A 244 -6.47 1.79 -17.14
N PRO A 245 -5.44 1.06 -16.66
CA PRO A 245 -4.07 1.33 -17.02
C PRO A 245 -3.90 1.37 -18.55
N ARG A 246 -3.45 2.50 -19.08
CA ARG A 246 -3.16 2.68 -20.51
C ARG A 246 -1.66 2.55 -20.73
N GLN A 247 -1.24 1.83 -21.79
CA GLN A 247 0.15 1.44 -22.19
C GLN A 247 0.56 0.01 -21.78
N SER A 248 1.86 -0.34 -21.92
CA SER A 248 2.53 -1.66 -21.85
C SER A 248 2.19 -2.54 -20.64
N TYR A 249 1.42 -2.01 -19.69
CA TYR A 249 0.96 -2.67 -18.48
C TYR A 249 -0.38 -3.41 -18.66
N SER A 250 -1.02 -3.31 -19.83
CA SER A 250 -2.17 -4.15 -20.20
C SER A 250 -1.77 -5.60 -20.54
N THR A 251 -0.47 -5.89 -20.60
CA THR A 251 0.07 -7.21 -20.92
C THR A 251 1.09 -7.65 -19.87
N ARG A 252 1.00 -8.90 -19.43
CA ARG A 252 2.05 -9.59 -18.67
C ARG A 252 2.61 -10.68 -19.57
N GLY A 253 3.80 -10.45 -20.13
CA GLY A 253 4.32 -11.30 -21.20
C GLY A 253 3.41 -11.25 -22.43
N ALA A 254 2.93 -12.41 -22.91
CA ALA A 254 2.06 -12.51 -24.08
C ALA A 254 0.55 -12.41 -23.78
N ASN A 255 0.15 -12.36 -22.50
CA ASN A 255 -1.26 -12.40 -22.10
C ASN A 255 -1.75 -11.00 -21.73
N PHE A 256 -2.90 -10.59 -22.28
CA PHE A 256 -3.65 -9.44 -21.77
C PHE A 256 -4.02 -9.70 -20.30
N ALA A 257 -3.83 -8.71 -19.43
CA ALA A 257 -4.32 -8.80 -18.05
C ALA A 257 -5.86 -8.81 -18.09
N PRO A 258 -6.52 -9.95 -17.88
CA PRO A 258 -7.96 -9.98 -17.86
C PRO A 258 -8.42 -9.46 -16.48
N ASP A 259 -9.59 -8.85 -16.46
CA ASP A 259 -10.37 -8.61 -15.25
C ASP A 259 -9.80 -7.51 -14.32
N ILE A 260 -9.69 -6.28 -14.82
CA ILE A 260 -9.47 -5.11 -13.97
C ILE A 260 -10.80 -4.74 -13.30
N ARG A 261 -10.78 -4.68 -11.97
CA ARG A 261 -11.89 -4.26 -11.13
C ARG A 261 -12.35 -2.87 -11.54
N ASN A 262 -13.60 -2.78 -11.97
CA ASN A 262 -14.21 -1.52 -12.43
C ASN A 262 -14.67 -0.60 -11.28
N TYR A 263 -14.36 -0.95 -10.03
CA TYR A 263 -14.76 -0.24 -8.84
C TYR A 263 -13.61 -0.14 -7.84
N SER A 264 -13.53 0.97 -7.09
CA SER A 264 -12.65 1.12 -5.92
C SER A 264 -11.14 0.91 -6.18
N PRO A 265 -10.48 1.72 -7.03
CA PRO A 265 -9.01 1.73 -7.11
C PRO A 265 -8.39 2.16 -5.78
N MET A 266 -7.12 1.86 -5.53
CA MET A 266 -6.41 2.47 -4.40
C MET A 266 -5.87 3.84 -4.79
N LEU A 267 -5.91 4.80 -3.87
CA LEU A 267 -5.24 6.08 -4.02
C LEU A 267 -3.78 5.92 -3.61
N ILE A 268 -2.86 6.48 -4.39
CA ILE A 268 -1.42 6.44 -4.08
C ILE A 268 -0.79 7.82 -4.22
N ALA A 269 0.08 8.17 -3.27
CA ALA A 269 1.07 9.25 -3.40
C ALA A 269 2.46 8.69 -3.10
N GLN A 270 3.40 8.92 -4.01
CA GLN A 270 4.80 8.52 -3.85
C GLN A 270 5.69 9.75 -3.73
N TRP A 271 6.65 9.76 -2.82
CA TRP A 271 7.58 10.85 -2.63
C TRP A 271 8.98 10.34 -2.28
N GLN A 272 9.97 10.93 -2.95
CA GLN A 272 11.39 10.86 -2.61
C GLN A 272 12.01 12.16 -3.11
N GLU A 273 12.71 12.87 -2.23
CA GLU A 273 13.27 14.18 -2.57
C GLU A 273 14.22 14.10 -3.77
N ALA A 274 14.12 15.07 -4.68
CA ALA A 274 14.92 15.19 -5.90
C ALA A 274 14.80 14.01 -6.90
N VAL A 275 14.02 12.96 -6.59
CA VAL A 275 13.81 11.78 -7.45
C VAL A 275 12.38 11.72 -7.97
N THR A 276 11.40 12.04 -7.14
CA THR A 276 10.00 12.07 -7.56
C THR A 276 9.70 13.36 -8.30
N ARG A 277 9.09 13.24 -9.48
CA ARG A 277 8.50 14.38 -10.17
C ARG A 277 7.19 14.75 -9.47
N LYS A 278 7.19 15.89 -8.79
CA LYS A 278 5.98 16.46 -8.19
C LYS A 278 4.93 16.77 -9.26
N ASP A 279 3.67 16.44 -8.97
CA ASP A 279 2.52 16.84 -9.79
C ASP A 279 1.82 18.09 -9.24
N THR A 280 0.60 18.37 -9.70
CA THR A 280 -0.16 19.56 -9.31
C THR A 280 -1.25 19.28 -8.28
N ALA A 281 -1.37 18.04 -7.78
CA ALA A 281 -2.33 17.70 -6.74
C ALA A 281 -1.92 18.39 -5.43
N ILE A 282 -2.90 18.92 -4.70
CA ILE A 282 -2.68 19.54 -3.38
C ILE A 282 -3.44 18.84 -2.25
N SER A 283 -4.34 17.93 -2.60
CA SER A 283 -5.12 17.14 -1.64
C SER A 283 -5.11 15.66 -2.02
N PHE A 284 -4.94 14.82 -1.01
CA PHE A 284 -5.10 13.38 -1.17
C PHE A 284 -6.59 13.02 -1.30
N SER A 285 -7.10 13.03 -2.53
CA SER A 285 -8.48 12.63 -2.81
C SER A 285 -8.59 12.11 -4.23
N PHE A 286 -9.63 11.30 -4.47
CA PHE A 286 -9.91 10.79 -5.80
C PHE A 286 -10.08 11.90 -6.85
N LYS A 287 -10.90 12.91 -6.52
CA LYS A 287 -11.20 14.01 -7.45
C LYS A 287 -9.92 14.78 -7.81
N GLU A 288 -9.12 15.12 -6.81
CA GLU A 288 -7.85 15.83 -7.04
C GLU A 288 -6.91 15.00 -7.91
N PHE A 289 -6.75 13.70 -7.62
CA PHE A 289 -5.84 12.83 -8.38
C PHE A 289 -6.30 12.64 -9.82
N LYS A 290 -7.62 12.57 -10.05
CA LYS A 290 -8.20 12.48 -11.40
C LYS A 290 -7.93 13.74 -12.22
N GLU A 291 -7.99 14.91 -11.60
CA GLU A 291 -7.84 16.20 -12.29
C GLU A 291 -6.37 16.65 -12.40
N ARG A 292 -5.52 16.29 -11.44
CA ARG A 292 -4.19 16.88 -11.23
C ARG A 292 -3.06 15.89 -10.93
N GLY A 293 -3.38 14.62 -10.71
CA GLY A 293 -2.39 13.56 -10.49
C GLY A 293 -1.62 13.21 -11.76
N ALA A 294 -0.32 12.94 -11.63
CA ALA A 294 0.53 12.62 -12.78
C ALA A 294 0.69 11.12 -13.07
N ASN A 295 0.46 10.23 -12.10
CA ASN A 295 0.73 8.79 -12.25
C ASN A 295 -0.38 8.00 -12.95
N LEU A 296 -1.47 8.67 -13.37
CA LEU A 296 -2.66 8.03 -13.98
C LEU A 296 -3.04 6.76 -13.20
N ALA A 297 -3.55 5.72 -13.88
CA ALA A 297 -3.82 4.43 -13.29
C ALA A 297 -2.73 3.41 -13.70
N ILE A 298 -2.12 2.74 -12.72
CA ILE A 298 -1.20 1.61 -12.95
C ILE A 298 -1.75 0.34 -12.29
N PRO A 299 -1.46 -0.87 -12.77
CA PRO A 299 -1.89 -2.08 -12.07
C PRO A 299 -1.22 -2.19 -10.70
N ALA A 300 -1.98 -2.55 -9.67
CA ALA A 300 -1.46 -2.72 -8.31
C ALA A 300 -0.30 -3.74 -8.24
N GLU A 301 -0.33 -4.78 -9.08
CA GLU A 301 0.76 -5.77 -9.23
C GLU A 301 2.11 -5.17 -9.65
N ARG A 302 2.11 -3.99 -10.28
CA ARG A 302 3.34 -3.30 -10.68
C ARG A 302 3.91 -2.41 -9.59
N PHE A 303 3.15 -2.15 -8.52
CA PHE A 303 3.56 -1.27 -7.43
C PHE A 303 4.90 -1.69 -6.81
N LEU A 304 5.05 -2.96 -6.41
CA LEU A 304 6.29 -3.42 -5.79
C LEU A 304 7.48 -3.37 -6.76
N HIS A 305 7.26 -3.58 -8.06
CA HIS A 305 8.33 -3.45 -9.06
C HIS A 305 8.87 -2.02 -9.11
N GLU A 306 7.99 -1.01 -9.07
CA GLU A 306 8.40 0.40 -9.02
C GLU A 306 9.16 0.73 -7.73
N VAL A 307 8.66 0.29 -6.58
CA VAL A 307 9.32 0.48 -5.29
C VAL A 307 10.68 -0.21 -5.30
N ALA A 308 10.74 -1.50 -5.66
CA ALA A 308 11.97 -2.29 -5.70
C ALA A 308 13.01 -1.67 -6.63
N PHE A 309 12.61 -1.08 -7.75
CA PHE A 309 13.52 -0.34 -8.62
C PHE A 309 14.19 0.84 -7.90
N LYS A 310 13.43 1.65 -7.14
CA LYS A 310 14.00 2.75 -6.34
C LYS A 310 14.98 2.27 -5.25
N LEU A 311 14.80 1.04 -4.79
CA LEU A 311 15.65 0.38 -3.78
C LEU A 311 16.84 -0.39 -4.40
N TRP A 312 16.99 -0.39 -5.73
CA TRP A 312 17.97 -1.21 -6.46
C TRP A 312 17.81 -2.72 -6.24
N LYS A 313 16.55 -3.15 -6.09
CA LYS A 313 16.12 -4.54 -5.91
C LYS A 313 15.37 -5.09 -7.13
N ALA A 314 15.25 -4.27 -8.17
CA ALA A 314 14.76 -4.65 -9.50
C ALA A 314 15.52 -3.85 -10.58
N PRO A 315 15.70 -4.39 -11.80
CA PRO A 315 16.28 -3.65 -12.91
C PRO A 315 15.37 -2.47 -13.34
N LYS A 316 15.98 -1.44 -13.96
CA LYS A 316 15.29 -0.21 -14.41
C LYS A 316 14.17 -0.44 -15.44
N TYR A 317 14.24 -1.57 -16.13
CA TYR A 317 13.27 -2.00 -17.12
C TYR A 317 13.08 -3.49 -16.87
N GLY A 318 11.83 -3.93 -16.71
CA GLY A 318 11.52 -5.35 -16.61
C GLY A 318 12.19 -6.09 -17.76
N ALA A 319 13.09 -7.01 -17.41
CA ALA A 319 13.62 -7.99 -18.34
C ALA A 319 12.63 -9.16 -18.41
#